data_AF-A0AA38GBK7-F1
#
_entry.id   AF-A0AA38GBK7-F1
#
_cell.length_a   1.000
_cell.length_b   1.000
_cell.length_c   1.000
_cell.angle_alpha   90.00
_cell.angle_beta   90.00
_cell.angle_gamma   90.00
#
_symmetry.space_group_name_H-M   'P 1'
#
loop_
_entity.id
_entity.type
_entity.pdbx_description
1 polymer ?
#
loop_
_entity_poly.entity_id
_entity_poly.type
_entity_poly.pdbx_seq_one_letter_code
_entity_poly.pdbx_strand_id
1 'polypeptide(L)'
;EEAKELDPVVDCSEEKAIVPSDLPRRIKKKTAAAYKELEERKKRVNEMQNMVRDMSLRKELMGKGRKRKLRDDEIVVPTSGPVYKWRKERK
;
A
#
# COMPACT_ATOMS: atom_id res chain seq x y z
N GLU A 1 22.67 18.47 25.78
CA GLU A 1 21.43 17.69 25.63
C GLU A 1 21.66 16.66 24.54
N GLU A 2 21.92 15.41 24.94
CA GLU A 2 22.06 14.29 24.02
C GLU A 2 20.70 13.60 23.86
N ALA A 3 20.22 13.51 22.62
CA ALA A 3 19.04 12.73 22.26
C ALA A 3 19.40 11.23 22.27
N LYS A 4 18.77 10.45 23.16
CA LYS A 4 18.83 8.99 23.07
C LYS A 4 17.80 8.52 22.04
N GLU A 5 18.30 8.07 20.89
CA GLU A 5 17.54 7.28 19.93
C GLU A 5 17.18 5.94 20.59
N LEU A 6 15.90 5.55 20.56
CA LEU A 6 15.45 4.23 21.01
C LEU A 6 15.28 3.36 19.76
N ASP A 7 15.95 2.22 19.75
CA ASP A 7 15.78 1.18 18.73
C ASP A 7 14.31 0.71 18.69
N PRO A 8 13.70 0.56 17.50
CA PRO A 8 12.39 -0.08 17.40
C PRO A 8 12.54 -1.58 17.64
N VAL A 9 12.21 -2.03 18.85
CA VAL A 9 12.03 -3.45 19.17
C VAL A 9 10.77 -3.93 18.45
N VAL A 10 10.97 -4.36 17.21
CA VAL A 10 10.00 -5.17 16.46
C VAL A 10 10.55 -6.58 16.41
N ASP A 11 10.49 -7.27 17.55
CA ASP A 11 10.61 -8.73 17.55
C ASP A 11 9.30 -9.33 17.06
N CYS A 12 9.19 -9.42 15.74
CA CYS A 12 8.20 -10.23 15.03
C CYS A 12 8.66 -11.70 15.01
N SER A 13 8.84 -12.31 16.17
CA SER A 13 9.04 -13.75 16.28
C SER A 13 7.76 -14.37 16.83
N GLU A 14 7.02 -15.04 15.95
CA GLU A 14 5.89 -15.95 16.19
C GLU A 14 5.44 -16.13 17.66
N GLU A 15 4.90 -15.07 18.27
CA GLU A 15 4.05 -15.25 19.43
C GLU A 15 2.74 -15.80 18.89
N LYS A 16 2.62 -17.13 18.86
CA LYS A 16 1.31 -17.77 18.90
C LYS A 16 0.58 -17.12 20.06
N ALA A 17 -0.30 -16.16 19.72
CA ALA A 17 -1.17 -15.52 20.67
C ALA A 17 -1.77 -16.65 21.51
N ILE A 18 -1.45 -16.67 22.81
CA ILE A 18 -2.06 -17.59 23.76
C ILE A 18 -3.50 -17.10 23.89
N VAL A 19 -4.33 -17.44 22.90
CA VAL A 19 -5.76 -17.19 22.94
C VAL A 19 -6.29 -18.18 23.97
N PRO A 20 -6.88 -17.71 25.09
CA PRO A 20 -7.52 -18.62 26.03
C PRO A 20 -8.53 -19.46 25.25
N SER A 21 -8.39 -20.78 25.32
CA SER A 21 -9.20 -21.74 24.56
C SER A 21 -10.71 -21.53 24.78
N ASP A 22 -11.09 -20.95 25.91
CA ASP A 22 -12.48 -20.62 26.22
C ASP A 22 -12.73 -19.16 26.62
N LEU A 23 -12.59 -18.24 25.65
CA LEU A 23 -13.12 -16.89 25.81
C LEU A 23 -14.66 -16.90 25.78
N PRO A 24 -15.33 -16.13 26.66
CA PRO A 24 -16.78 -15.94 26.60
C PRO A 24 -17.26 -15.52 25.22
N ARG A 25 -18.41 -16.04 24.77
CA ARG A 25 -19.00 -15.79 23.44
C ARG A 25 -19.07 -14.30 23.07
N ARG A 26 -19.34 -13.44 24.05
CA ARG A 26 -19.40 -11.97 23.87
C ARG A 26 -18.05 -11.40 23.43
N ILE A 27 -16.95 -11.90 23.99
CA ILE A 27 -15.59 -11.45 23.66
C ILE A 27 -15.21 -11.95 22.25
N LYS A 28 -15.44 -13.25 21.96
CA LYS A 28 -15.24 -13.84 20.62
C LYS A 28 -15.97 -13.08 19.52
N LYS A 29 -17.22 -12.65 19.79
CA LYS A 29 -18.00 -11.85 18.84
C LYS A 29 -17.40 -10.45 18.62
N LYS A 30 -16.96 -9.79 19.69
CA LYS A 30 -16.33 -8.46 19.60
C LYS A 30 -15.00 -8.50 18.85
N THR A 31 -14.15 -9.49 19.13
CA THR A 31 -12.87 -9.66 18.44
C THR A 31 -13.07 -9.96 16.96
N ALA A 32 -13.99 -10.87 16.61
CA ALA A 32 -14.32 -11.17 15.22
C ALA A 32 -14.84 -9.92 14.48
N ALA A 33 -15.72 -9.14 15.11
CA ALA A 33 -16.22 -7.90 14.53
C ALA A 33 -15.09 -6.86 14.32
N ALA A 34 -14.19 -6.71 15.30
CA ALA A 34 -13.05 -5.80 15.19
C ALA A 34 -12.07 -6.19 14.08
N TYR A 35 -11.76 -7.49 13.93
CA TYR A 35 -10.90 -7.98 12.84
C TYR A 35 -11.54 -7.76 11.47
N LYS A 36 -12.84 -8.02 11.34
CA LYS A 36 -13.59 -7.75 10.11
C LYS A 36 -13.56 -6.26 9.76
N GLU A 37 -13.80 -5.39 10.72
CA GLU A 37 -13.74 -3.95 10.51
C GLU A 37 -12.33 -3.48 10.09
N LEU A 38 -11.29 -4.04 10.70
CA LEU A 38 -9.90 -3.75 10.35
C LEU A 38 -9.57 -4.19 8.92
N GLU A 39 -10.04 -5.36 8.50
CA GLU A 39 -9.90 -5.83 7.12
C GLU A 39 -10.63 -4.91 6.13
N GLU A 40 -11.87 -4.52 6.43
CA GLU A 40 -12.65 -3.57 5.61
C GLU A 40 -11.96 -2.20 5.50
N ARG A 41 -11.38 -1.70 6.60
CA ARG A 41 -10.59 -0.45 6.60
C ARG A 41 -9.34 -0.59 5.73
N LYS A 42 -8.59 -1.68 5.86
CA LYS A 42 -7.40 -1.94 5.02
C LYS A 42 -7.78 -2.01 3.55
N LYS A 43 -8.86 -2.72 3.22
CA LYS A 43 -9.38 -2.82 1.86
C LYS A 43 -9.73 -1.44 1.29
N ARG A 44 -10.49 -0.64 2.03
CA ARG A 44 -10.89 0.72 1.60
C ARG A 44 -9.68 1.62 1.37
N VAL A 45 -8.68 1.57 2.27
CA VAL A 45 -7.44 2.36 2.10
C VAL A 45 -6.71 1.95 0.83
N ASN A 46 -6.56 0.65 0.57
CA ASN A 46 -5.90 0.16 -0.63
C ASN A 46 -6.66 0.57 -1.91
N GLU A 47 -7.99 0.45 -1.93
CA GLU A 47 -8.83 0.91 -3.04
C GLU A 47 -8.66 2.41 -3.31
N MET A 48 -8.65 3.23 -2.25
CA MET A 48 -8.42 4.67 -2.37
C MET A 48 -7.02 5.01 -2.86
N GLN A 49 -5.99 4.32 -2.36
CA GLN A 49 -4.60 4.49 -2.82
C GLN A 49 -4.46 4.14 -4.30
N ASN A 50 -5.10 3.05 -4.75
CA ASN A 50 -5.10 2.66 -6.16
C ASN A 50 -5.81 3.71 -7.02
N MET A 51 -6.97 4.20 -6.59
CA MET A 51 -7.71 5.24 -7.29
C MET A 51 -6.90 6.54 -7.41
N VAL A 52 -6.25 6.98 -6.33
CA VAL A 52 -5.40 8.18 -6.34
C VAL A 52 -4.22 7.98 -7.30
N ARG A 53 -3.56 6.82 -7.27
CA ARG A 53 -2.45 6.49 -8.17
C ARG A 53 -2.88 6.51 -9.65
N ASP A 54 -4.06 5.97 -9.95
CA ASP A 54 -4.59 5.98 -11.32
C ASP A 54 -4.97 7.39 -11.77
N MET A 55 -5.60 8.18 -10.88
CA MET A 55 -5.98 9.55 -11.18
C MET A 55 -4.76 10.47 -11.35
N SER A 56 -3.71 10.29 -10.55
CA SER A 56 -2.47 11.05 -10.70
C SER A 56 -1.79 10.73 -12.02
N LEU A 57 -1.67 9.45 -12.39
CA LEU A 57 -1.13 9.03 -13.68
C LEU A 57 -1.92 9.63 -14.85
N ARG A 58 -3.25 9.55 -14.81
CA ARG A 58 -4.11 10.15 -15.85
C ARG A 58 -3.87 11.66 -15.98
N LYS A 59 -3.80 12.36 -14.85
CA LYS A 59 -3.55 13.81 -14.81
C LYS A 59 -2.19 14.16 -15.40
N GLU A 60 -1.14 13.42 -15.03
CA GLU A 60 0.21 13.62 -15.59
C GLU A 60 0.25 13.35 -17.09
N LEU A 61 -0.43 12.30 -17.56
CA LEU A 61 -0.53 11.99 -18.98
C LEU A 61 -1.26 13.07 -19.77
N MET A 62 -2.27 13.73 -19.20
CA MET A 62 -2.96 14.85 -19.85
C MET A 62 -2.12 16.13 -19.93
N GLY A 63 -0.94 16.18 -19.28
CA GLY A 63 -0.01 17.29 -19.35
C GLY A 63 0.59 17.51 -20.75
N LYS A 64 1.18 18.70 -20.93
CA LYS A 64 1.91 19.06 -22.17
C LYS A 64 3.30 18.38 -22.18
N GLY A 65 3.77 18.05 -23.38
CA GLY A 65 5.07 17.42 -23.62
C GLY A 65 4.96 16.13 -24.41
N ARG A 66 6.01 15.75 -25.13
CA ARG A 66 6.00 14.55 -25.97
C ARG A 66 6.33 13.29 -25.16
N LYS A 67 5.32 12.42 -24.91
CA LYS A 67 5.52 11.04 -24.39
C LYS A 67 5.65 10.03 -25.50
N ARG A 68 6.26 8.91 -25.15
CA ARG A 68 6.00 7.61 -25.79
C ARG A 68 5.70 6.54 -24.74
N LYS A 69 4.92 5.52 -25.13
CA LYS A 69 4.75 4.29 -24.36
C LYS A 69 6.02 3.45 -24.49
N LEU A 70 6.49 2.85 -23.40
CA LEU A 70 7.60 1.89 -23.39
C LEU A 70 7.10 0.54 -23.91
N ARG A 71 7.98 -0.22 -24.57
CA ARG A 71 7.74 -1.62 -24.92
C ARG A 71 8.16 -2.52 -23.76
N ASP A 72 7.67 -3.75 -23.74
CA ASP A 72 7.93 -4.70 -22.65
C ASP A 72 9.44 -4.98 -22.46
N ASP A 73 10.21 -5.04 -23.56
CA ASP A 73 11.67 -5.22 -23.52
C ASP A 73 12.43 -4.07 -22.84
N GLU A 74 11.84 -2.87 -22.78
CA GLU A 74 12.43 -1.70 -22.13
C GLU A 74 12.09 -1.61 -20.63
N ILE A 75 11.19 -2.48 -20.13
CA ILE A 75 10.68 -2.46 -18.77
C ILE A 75 11.55 -3.38 -17.89
N VAL A 76 12.40 -2.77 -17.05
CA VAL A 76 13.27 -3.50 -16.13
C VAL A 76 12.50 -4.16 -14.98
N VAL A 77 11.44 -3.50 -14.51
CA VAL A 77 10.57 -4.00 -13.43
C VAL A 77 9.20 -4.30 -14.01
N PRO A 78 8.82 -5.59 -14.12
CA PRO A 78 7.52 -5.99 -14.67
C PRO A 78 6.40 -5.24 -13.97
N THR A 79 5.63 -4.49 -14.75
CA THR A 79 4.51 -3.69 -14.27
C THR A 79 3.26 -4.16 -14.98
N SER A 80 2.15 -4.29 -14.25
CA SER A 80 0.87 -4.79 -14.81
C SER A 80 0.23 -3.87 -15.86
N GLY A 81 0.80 -2.69 -16.13
CA GLY A 81 0.19 -1.65 -16.94
C GLY A 81 1.19 -0.90 -17.81
N PRO A 82 0.69 -0.09 -18.76
CA PRO A 82 1.52 0.66 -19.69
C PRO A 82 2.37 1.71 -18.98
N VAL A 83 3.67 1.73 -19.27
CA VAL A 83 4.61 2.73 -18.75
C VAL A 83 4.92 3.77 -19.83
N TYR A 84 5.03 5.04 -19.43
CA TYR A 84 5.31 6.15 -20.34
C TYR A 84 6.59 6.87 -19.96
N LYS A 85 7.33 7.34 -20.97
CA LYS A 85 8.55 8.15 -20.79
C LYS A 85 8.41 9.47 -21.53
N TRP A 86 8.67 10.57 -20.82
CA TRP A 86 8.75 11.91 -21.41
C TRP A 86 10.06 12.11 -22.18
N ARG A 87 9.98 12.75 -23.34
CA ARG A 87 11.17 13.26 -24.04
C ARG A 87 11.72 14.46 -23.28
N LYS A 88 13.04 14.60 -23.27
CA LYS A 88 13.70 15.77 -22.69
C LYS A 88 13.45 16.97 -23.62
N GLU A 89 12.50 17.81 -23.25
CA GLU A 89 12.20 19.07 -23.94
C GLU A 89 12.65 20.25 -23.06
N ARG A 90 12.97 21.39 -23.67
CA ARG A 90 13.32 22.60 -22.92
C ARG A 90 12.04 23.15 -22.28
N LYS A 91 12.08 23.44 -20.98
CA LYS A 91 10.96 24.00 -20.21
C LYS A 91 10.62 25.41 -20.66
#